data_AF-A0ABD6F0T0-F1
#
_entry.id   AF-A0ABD6F0T0-F1
#
_cell.length_a   1.000
_cell.length_b   1.000
_cell.length_c   1.000
_cell.angle_alpha   90.00
_cell.angle_beta   90.00
_cell.angle_gamma   90.00
#
_symmetry.space_group_name_H-M   'P 1'
#
loop_
_entity.id
_entity.type
_entity.pdbx_description
1 polymer ?
#
loop_
_entity_poly.entity_id
_entity_poly.type
_entity_poly.pdbx_seq_one_letter_code
_entity_poly.pdbx_strand_id
1 'polypeptide(L)'
;QAYAPTSTSDDDEVEDFYNELDNILEKKSTYTIVMGDLNAKIGRGKEGERYIGRQGIGKRNERGDRIAMMVETKKLYVGNSWFRKNAKRRWTWI
;
A
#
# COMPACT_ATOMS: atom_id res chain seq x y z
N GLN A 1 -9.73 -5.76 -7.46
CA GLN A 1 -8.28 -5.84 -7.76
C GLN A 1 -7.86 -4.49 -8.29
N ALA A 2 -6.69 -3.97 -7.91
CA ALA A 2 -6.21 -2.64 -8.31
C ALA A 2 -4.91 -2.73 -9.12
N TYR A 3 -4.75 -1.83 -10.08
CA TYR A 3 -3.48 -1.59 -10.74
C TYR A 3 -3.26 -0.08 -10.70
N ALA A 4 -2.33 0.37 -9.85
CA ALA A 4 -2.05 1.79 -9.74
C ALA A 4 -1.34 2.29 -11.00
N PRO A 5 -1.49 3.57 -11.36
CA PRO A 5 -0.75 4.18 -12.45
C PRO A 5 0.77 3.98 -12.30
N THR A 6 1.52 4.04 -13.39
CA THR A 6 2.99 3.84 -13.35
C THR A 6 3.72 5.16 -13.08
N SER A 7 5.05 5.17 -13.05
CA SER A 7 5.83 6.40 -12.88
C SER A 7 5.79 7.35 -14.08
N THR A 8 5.26 6.89 -15.22
CA THR A 8 5.12 7.70 -16.44
C THR A 8 3.69 8.20 -16.65
N SER A 9 2.77 7.87 -15.73
CA SER A 9 1.40 8.38 -15.75
C SER A 9 1.36 9.84 -15.30
N ASP A 10 0.40 10.59 -15.84
CA ASP A 10 0.17 11.98 -15.46
C ASP A 10 -0.36 12.08 -14.02
N ASP A 11 -0.10 13.21 -13.37
CA ASP A 11 -0.48 13.42 -11.98
C ASP A 11 -2.01 13.32 -11.77
N ASP A 12 -2.80 13.77 -12.75
CA ASP A 12 -4.26 13.67 -12.73
C ASP A 12 -4.73 12.20 -12.67
N GLU A 13 -4.10 11.30 -13.44
CA GLU A 13 -4.41 9.86 -13.39
C GLU A 13 -4.08 9.26 -12.01
N VAL A 14 -2.98 9.72 -11.40
CA VAL A 14 -2.56 9.27 -10.07
C VAL A 14 -3.55 9.73 -9.00
N GLU A 15 -3.97 10.99 -9.05
CA GLU A 15 -4.98 11.52 -8.11
C GLU A 15 -6.33 10.83 -8.28
N ASP A 16 -6.79 10.64 -9.51
CA ASP A 16 -8.05 9.94 -9.80
C ASP A 16 -8.05 8.51 -9.23
N PHE A 17 -6.93 7.78 -9.39
CA PHE A 17 -6.78 6.45 -8.81
C PHE A 17 -6.93 6.45 -7.28
N TYR A 18 -6.25 7.37 -6.60
CA TYR A 18 -6.31 7.43 -5.13
C TYR A 18 -7.69 7.88 -4.63
N ASN A 19 -8.34 8.82 -5.33
CA ASN A 19 -9.69 9.27 -5.03
C ASN A 19 -10.71 8.14 -5.20
N GLU A 20 -10.62 7.38 -6.30
CA GLU A 20 -11.48 6.21 -6.52
C GLU A 20 -11.27 5.15 -5.44
N LEU A 21 -10.01 4.84 -5.11
CA LEU A 21 -9.68 3.88 -4.06
C LEU A 21 -10.25 4.31 -2.70
N ASP A 22 -10.13 5.59 -2.35
CA ASP A 22 -10.65 6.12 -1.09
C ASP A 22 -12.18 6.01 -1.01
N ASN A 23 -12.87 6.36 -2.09
CA ASN A 23 -14.33 6.25 -2.24
C ASN A 23 -14.82 4.80 -2.15
N ILE A 24 -14.08 3.84 -2.71
CA ILE A 24 -14.42 2.41 -2.60
C ILE A 24 -14.27 1.95 -1.15
N LEU A 25 -13.24 2.41 -0.44
CA LEU A 25 -12.97 2.04 0.95
C LEU A 25 -13.95 2.65 1.95
N GLU A 26 -14.69 3.70 1.60
CA GLU A 26 -15.79 4.23 2.41
C GLU A 26 -17.01 3.30 2.45
N LYS A 27 -17.16 2.40 1.47
CA LYS A 27 -18.27 1.45 1.44
C LYS A 27 -18.08 0.41 2.55
N LYS A 28 -19.02 0.37 3.50
CA LYS A 28 -19.02 -0.60 4.60
C LYS A 28 -19.13 -2.03 4.06
N SER A 29 -18.22 -2.88 4.48
CA SER A 29 -18.23 -4.33 4.27
C SER A 29 -17.83 -5.03 5.56
N THR A 30 -18.28 -6.27 5.75
CA THR A 30 -17.81 -7.13 6.86
C THR A 30 -16.33 -7.45 6.72
N TYR A 31 -15.86 -7.65 5.49
CA TYR A 31 -14.47 -7.91 5.17
C TYR A 31 -14.05 -7.13 3.92
N THR A 32 -12.95 -6.39 4.01
CA THR A 32 -12.39 -5.61 2.91
C THR A 32 -10.98 -6.09 2.62
N ILE A 33 -10.74 -6.48 1.37
CA ILE A 33 -9.42 -6.89 0.88
C ILE A 33 -9.11 -6.04 -0.35
N VAL A 34 -8.08 -5.22 -0.25
CA VAL A 34 -7.46 -4.55 -1.41
C VAL A 34 -6.27 -5.39 -1.86
N MET A 35 -6.28 -5.80 -3.12
CA MET A 35 -5.22 -6.61 -3.71
C MET A 35 -4.91 -6.11 -5.12
N GLY A 36 -3.66 -6.31 -5.55
CA GLY A 36 -3.18 -5.89 -6.85
C GLY A 36 -1.80 -5.29 -6.78
N ASP A 37 -1.40 -4.61 -7.85
CA ASP A 37 -0.13 -3.89 -7.91
C ASP A 37 -0.38 -2.40 -7.70
N LEU A 38 0.15 -1.86 -6.61
CA LEU A 38 -0.03 -0.45 -6.26
C LEU A 38 1.17 0.41 -6.70
N ASN A 39 2.15 -0.16 -7.41
CA ASN A 39 3.33 0.57 -7.92
C ASN A 39 4.02 1.42 -6.83
N ALA A 40 4.10 0.89 -5.62
CA ALA A 40 4.58 1.60 -4.43
C ALA A 40 5.49 0.72 -3.57
N LYS A 41 6.49 1.35 -2.96
CA LYS A 41 7.41 0.71 -2.01
C LYS A 41 7.02 1.19 -0.61
N ILE A 42 6.34 0.34 0.16
CA ILE A 42 5.91 0.67 1.54
C ILE A 42 7.07 0.66 2.54
N GLY A 43 8.14 -0.09 2.22
CA GLY A 43 9.30 -0.25 3.07
C GLY A 43 9.06 -1.10 4.31
N ARG A 44 10.04 -1.10 5.22
CA ARG A 44 9.90 -1.65 6.57
C ARG A 44 9.03 -0.71 7.42
N GLY A 45 8.04 -1.25 8.14
CA GLY A 45 7.26 -0.48 9.10
C GLY A 45 8.13 0.20 10.16
N LYS A 46 7.79 1.44 10.50
CA LYS A 46 8.47 2.31 11.46
C LYS A 46 7.87 2.17 12.86
N GLU A 47 8.55 2.74 13.86
CA GLU A 47 7.96 2.85 15.20
C GLU A 47 6.73 3.76 15.17
N GLY A 48 5.69 3.39 15.93
CA GLY A 48 4.39 4.09 15.93
C GLY A 48 3.40 3.63 14.86
N GLU A 49 3.85 2.95 13.79
CA GLU A 49 2.96 2.46 12.75
C GLU A 49 2.25 1.18 13.18
N ARG A 50 0.91 1.24 13.28
CA ARG A 50 0.10 0.12 13.77
C ARG A 50 -0.26 -0.87 12.67
N TYR A 51 -0.47 -0.40 11.45
CA TYR A 51 -1.03 -1.19 10.36
C TYR A 51 0.00 -1.67 9.32
N ILE A 52 1.25 -1.20 9.45
CA ILE A 52 2.38 -1.57 8.61
C ILE A 52 3.35 -2.44 9.43
N GLY A 53 3.60 -3.64 8.94
CA GLY A 53 4.45 -4.61 9.62
C GLY A 53 5.95 -4.37 9.43
N ARG A 54 6.73 -4.90 10.37
CA ARG A 54 8.19 -4.78 10.42
C ARG A 54 8.94 -5.69 9.44
N GLN A 55 8.24 -6.50 8.65
CA GLN A 55 8.86 -7.46 7.71
C GLN A 55 8.98 -6.93 6.28
N GLY A 56 8.42 -5.74 5.99
CA GLY A 56 8.62 -5.08 4.70
C GLY A 56 10.11 -4.83 4.38
N ILE A 57 10.43 -4.68 3.10
CA ILE A 57 11.80 -4.51 2.59
C ILE A 57 12.02 -3.09 2.08
N GLY A 58 13.22 -2.57 2.33
CA GLY A 58 13.70 -1.35 1.73
C GLY A 58 13.16 -0.08 2.38
N LYS A 59 13.47 1.06 1.75
CA LYS A 59 12.99 2.38 2.15
C LYS A 59 11.66 2.66 1.45
N ARG A 60 10.77 3.32 2.17
CA ARG A 60 9.50 3.80 1.63
C ARG A 60 9.75 4.88 0.56
N ASN A 61 9.00 4.83 -0.54
CA ASN A 61 8.97 5.90 -1.54
C ASN A 61 7.73 6.79 -1.35
N GLU A 62 7.64 7.90 -2.08
CA GLU A 62 6.54 8.87 -1.97
C GLU A 62 5.15 8.23 -2.14
N ARG A 63 4.97 7.35 -3.12
CA ARG A 63 3.72 6.59 -3.31
C ARG A 63 3.44 5.65 -2.14
N GLY A 64 4.49 5.10 -1.53
CA GLY A 64 4.41 4.34 -0.30
C GLY A 64 3.98 5.18 0.90
N ASP A 65 4.36 6.46 0.99
CA ASP A 65 3.88 7.38 2.03
C ASP A 65 2.39 7.69 1.86
N ARG A 66 1.90 7.90 0.63
CA ARG A 66 0.45 8.05 0.35
C ARG A 66 -0.34 6.83 0.80
N ILE A 67 0.12 5.63 0.45
CA ILE A 67 -0.51 4.38 0.91
C ILE A 67 -0.43 4.25 2.43
N ALA A 68 0.70 4.59 3.06
CA ALA A 68 0.86 4.55 4.50
C ALA A 68 -0.17 5.42 5.23
N MET A 69 -0.41 6.63 4.71
CA MET A 69 -1.44 7.52 5.24
C MET A 69 -2.85 6.92 5.08
N MET A 70 -3.17 6.42 3.88
CA MET A 70 -4.47 5.80 3.61
C MET A 70 -4.74 4.58 4.50
N VAL A 71 -3.77 3.68 4.67
CA VAL A 71 -3.96 2.48 5.49
C VAL A 71 -4.10 2.80 6.98
N GLU A 72 -3.47 3.87 7.46
CA GLU A 72 -3.67 4.36 8.83
C GLU A 72 -5.08 4.93 9.00
N THR A 73 -5.51 5.82 8.09
CA THR A 73 -6.86 6.42 8.10
C THR A 73 -7.97 5.38 8.02
N LYS A 74 -7.82 4.41 7.12
CA LYS A 74 -8.83 3.35 6.88
C LYS A 74 -8.64 2.12 7.77
N LYS A 75 -7.62 2.12 8.64
CA LYS A 75 -7.30 1.03 9.59
C LYS A 75 -7.07 -0.33 8.91
N LEU A 76 -6.38 -0.34 7.77
CA LEU A 76 -6.15 -1.51 6.93
C LEU A 76 -4.74 -2.09 7.13
N TYR A 77 -4.62 -3.40 7.30
CA TYR A 77 -3.31 -4.03 7.44
C TYR A 77 -2.60 -4.24 6.09
N VAL A 78 -1.34 -3.81 5.98
CA VAL A 78 -0.50 -4.07 4.80
C VAL A 78 0.01 -5.51 4.82
N GLY A 79 -0.77 -6.46 4.29
CA GLY A 79 -0.51 -7.90 4.41
C GLY A 79 0.94 -8.35 4.13
N ASN A 80 1.55 -7.88 3.04
CA ASN A 80 2.92 -8.27 2.65
C ASN A 80 4.02 -7.84 3.65
N SER A 81 3.73 -6.91 4.55
CA SER A 81 4.69 -6.38 5.52
C SER A 81 4.70 -7.11 6.86
N TRP A 82 3.74 -8.01 7.13
CA TRP A 82 3.58 -8.66 8.44
C TRP A 82 4.27 -10.03 8.53
N PHE A 83 4.32 -10.76 7.42
CA PHE A 83 4.79 -12.14 7.43
C PHE A 83 6.32 -12.23 7.30
N ARG A 84 6.95 -12.98 8.19
CA ARG A 84 8.38 -13.28 8.11
C ARG A 84 8.61 -14.29 6.99
N LYS A 85 9.21 -13.84 5.88
CA LYS A 85 9.66 -14.71 4.78
C LYS A 85 11.18 -14.57 4.59
N ASN A 86 11.80 -15.43 3.79
CA ASN A 86 13.17 -15.20 3.34
C ASN A 86 13.25 -13.90 2.55
N ALA A 87 14.34 -13.13 2.68
CA ALA A 87 14.46 -11.80 2.05
C ALA A 87 14.22 -11.83 0.54
N LYS A 88 14.67 -12.89 -0.14
CA LYS A 88 14.45 -13.16 -1.58
C LYS A 88 12.97 -13.35 -1.97
N ARG A 89 12.04 -13.42 -1.01
CA ARG A 89 10.60 -13.70 -1.22
C ARG A 89 9.67 -12.62 -0.63
N ARG A 90 10.18 -11.43 -0.28
CA ARG A 90 9.33 -10.34 0.27
C ARG A 90 9.10 -9.17 -0.68
N TRP A 91 9.65 -9.22 -1.89
CA TRP A 91 9.42 -8.22 -2.93
C TRP A 91 8.73 -8.89 -4.13
N THR A 92 7.89 -8.14 -4.82
CA THR A 92 7.18 -8.57 -6.05
C THR A 92 7.90 -8.08 -7.31
N TRP A 93 8.69 -7.01 -7.21
CA TRP A 93 9.54 -6.47 -8.27
C TRP A 93 10.78 -5.74 -7.67
N ILE A 94 11.93 -5.68 -8.38
CA ILE A 94 13.18 -5.00 -7.94
C ILE A 94 13.19 -3.55 -8.42
#